data_AF-A0A9P8HNS9-F1
#
_entry.id   AF-A0A9P8HNS9-F1
#
_cell.length_a   1.000
_cell.length_b   1.000
_cell.length_c   1.000
_cell.angle_alpha   90.00
_cell.angle_beta   90.00
_cell.angle_gamma   90.00
#
_symmetry.space_group_name_H-M   'P 1'
#
loop_
_entity.id
_entity.type
_entity.pdbx_description
1 polymer ?
#
loop_
_entity_poly.entity_id
_entity_poly.type
_entity_poly.pdbx_seq_one_letter_code
_entity_poly.pdbx_strand_id
1 'polypeptide(L)'
;MSIAYRRLDSSKREIRLLEIQSARNLNDPIECKLVTVRVTDDLEFIALSSLYGDAKETERIYISGLPVTITAHLASAIKNIRAVFYPTISRRFQRTPARRPHGAPRWFRQLFGANSAQRGELEARSLRVWVDLVCINQNDEEERHRQTLDMRMIYKAAELVIGWLGDKTEHTDVAMMTLAEIEDAMPAHWGDPGDREKHPEDYSPTHRWARPITHIWTPGPGGEIPFMMPHWVGCNDFMTRQYFQRRWILEEIALARFPTFLIGDIIVPWKQVLRLNRMMEEFKYHPSEVFQKELSAMIAELPLETAHKLLDEFARREALEEARILKETGKSRATSSTRSNE
;
A
#
# COMPACT_ATOMS: atom_id res chain seq x y z
N MET A 1 -5.50 10.13 -30.49
CA MET A 1 -4.78 11.42 -30.52
C MET A 1 -3.85 11.48 -29.30
N SER A 2 -2.72 12.18 -29.39
CA SER A 2 -1.76 12.31 -28.29
C SER A 2 -2.24 13.33 -27.25
N ILE A 3 -1.82 13.13 -26.00
CA ILE A 3 -2.04 14.06 -24.90
C ILE A 3 -1.31 15.37 -25.22
N ALA A 4 -1.96 16.52 -25.02
CA ALA A 4 -1.32 17.82 -25.16
C ALA A 4 -0.56 18.16 -23.87
N TYR A 5 0.78 18.21 -23.97
CA TYR A 5 1.66 18.46 -22.83
C TYR A 5 2.15 19.92 -22.80
N ARG A 6 1.96 20.59 -21.65
CA ARG A 6 2.67 21.84 -21.34
C ARG A 6 4.09 21.52 -20.90
N ARG A 7 5.12 22.15 -21.50
CA ARG A 7 6.53 21.98 -21.10
C ARG A 7 6.73 22.33 -19.62
N LEU A 8 7.40 21.43 -18.89
CA LEU A 8 7.72 21.60 -17.47
C LEU A 8 8.94 22.52 -17.28
N ASP A 9 8.88 23.40 -16.27
CA ASP A 9 10.01 24.21 -15.84
C ASP A 9 10.81 23.47 -14.74
N SER A 10 11.97 22.92 -15.12
CA SER A 10 12.84 22.17 -14.20
C SER A 10 13.40 23.03 -13.08
N SER A 11 13.62 24.33 -13.32
CA SER A 11 14.10 25.24 -12.27
C SER A 11 13.09 25.43 -11.14
N LYS A 12 11.81 25.16 -11.43
CA LYS A 12 10.70 25.29 -10.50
C LYS A 12 10.22 23.95 -9.93
N ARG A 13 10.87 22.82 -10.24
CA ARG A 13 10.43 21.47 -9.85
C ARG A 13 8.95 21.21 -10.20
N GLU A 14 8.57 21.54 -11.42
CA GLU A 14 7.21 21.29 -11.89
C GLU A 14 6.98 19.82 -12.25
N ILE A 15 5.80 19.31 -11.89
CA ILE A 15 5.28 18.00 -12.29
C ILE A 15 3.89 18.16 -12.88
N ARG A 16 3.38 17.13 -13.57
CA ARG A 16 1.97 17.06 -13.97
C ARG A 16 1.21 16.09 -13.07
N LEU A 17 -0.03 16.42 -12.77
CA LEU A 17 -0.94 15.56 -12.03
C LEU A 17 -2.23 15.38 -12.84
N LEU A 18 -2.81 14.19 -12.76
CA LEU A 18 -4.18 13.94 -13.21
C LEU A 18 -5.15 14.38 -12.10
N GLU A 19 -5.95 15.39 -12.38
CA GLU A 19 -7.14 15.70 -11.59
C GLU A 19 -8.30 14.86 -12.10
N ILE A 20 -8.63 13.79 -11.38
CA ILE A 20 -9.70 12.86 -11.72
C ILE A 20 -11.04 13.43 -11.23
N GLN A 21 -12.03 13.46 -12.11
CA GLN A 21 -13.39 13.90 -11.80
C GLN A 21 -14.20 12.82 -11.06
N SER A 22 -15.30 13.24 -10.43
CA SER A 22 -16.26 12.35 -9.79
C SER A 22 -16.85 11.34 -10.76
N ALA A 23 -17.25 10.20 -10.23
CA ALA A 23 -18.19 9.32 -10.88
C ALA A 23 -19.30 8.89 -9.92
N ARG A 24 -20.45 8.53 -10.47
CA ARG A 24 -21.55 7.91 -9.72
C ARG A 24 -21.34 6.40 -9.61
N ASN A 25 -20.71 5.79 -10.62
CA ASN A 25 -20.41 4.36 -10.68
C ASN A 25 -18.98 4.09 -11.15
N LEU A 26 -18.45 2.91 -10.81
CA LEU A 26 -17.12 2.46 -11.25
C LEU A 26 -16.98 2.42 -12.79
N ASN A 27 -18.09 2.09 -13.47
CA ASN A 27 -18.16 1.98 -14.93
C ASN A 27 -18.32 3.31 -15.66
N ASP A 28 -18.56 4.41 -14.96
CA ASP A 28 -18.66 5.72 -15.61
C ASP A 28 -17.32 6.07 -16.28
N PRO A 29 -17.31 6.77 -17.43
CA PRO A 29 -16.09 7.16 -18.10
C PRO A 29 -15.11 7.87 -17.16
N ILE A 30 -13.81 7.61 -17.32
CA ILE A 30 -12.78 8.38 -16.61
C ILE A 30 -12.62 9.72 -17.30
N GLU A 31 -13.03 10.78 -16.61
CA GLU A 31 -12.75 12.16 -17.03
C GLU A 31 -11.73 12.79 -16.10
N CYS A 32 -10.70 13.40 -16.68
CA CYS A 32 -9.60 14.01 -15.95
C CYS A 32 -9.19 15.35 -16.57
N LYS A 33 -8.40 16.12 -15.83
CA LYS A 33 -7.58 17.22 -16.35
C LYS A 33 -6.12 16.95 -16.05
N LEU A 34 -5.23 17.28 -16.99
CA LEU A 34 -3.80 17.25 -16.73
C LEU A 34 -3.36 18.65 -16.28
N VAL A 35 -2.91 18.78 -15.03
CA VAL A 35 -2.52 20.08 -14.45
C VAL A 35 -1.03 20.10 -14.15
N THR A 36 -0.37 21.24 -14.40
CA THR A 36 1.03 21.46 -14.03
C THR A 36 1.09 22.14 -12.68
N VAL A 37 1.83 21.56 -11.74
CA VAL A 37 2.01 22.06 -10.38
C VAL A 37 3.48 22.06 -10.00
N ARG A 38 3.86 22.88 -9.01
CA ARG A 38 5.19 22.82 -8.39
C ARG A 38 5.17 21.83 -7.23
N VAL A 39 6.21 21.01 -7.09
CA VAL A 39 6.38 20.18 -5.90
C VAL A 39 6.77 21.06 -4.71
N THR A 40 5.89 21.14 -3.73
CA THR A 40 6.05 21.84 -2.44
C THR A 40 5.69 20.89 -1.30
N ASP A 41 6.05 21.24 -0.06
CA ASP A 41 5.79 20.39 1.10
C ASP A 41 4.30 20.25 1.44
N ASP A 42 3.45 21.18 0.96
CA ASP A 42 2.00 21.22 1.14
C ASP A 42 1.21 20.62 -0.05
N LEU A 43 1.90 20.14 -1.09
CA LEU A 43 1.25 19.55 -2.25
C LEU A 43 0.70 18.15 -1.92
N GLU A 44 -0.62 18.04 -1.82
CA GLU A 44 -1.31 16.76 -1.62
C GLU A 44 -1.60 16.06 -2.96
N PHE A 45 -1.08 14.85 -3.13
CA PHE A 45 -1.39 13.96 -4.26
C PHE A 45 -1.08 12.50 -3.94
N ILE A 46 -1.69 11.59 -4.70
CA ILE A 46 -1.38 10.16 -4.69
C ILE A 46 -0.39 9.87 -5.82
N ALA A 47 0.68 9.13 -5.55
CA ALA A 47 1.48 8.53 -6.60
C ALA A 47 1.02 7.09 -6.85
N LEU A 48 0.64 6.79 -8.09
CA LEU A 48 0.25 5.46 -8.52
C LEU A 48 1.47 4.73 -9.09
N SER A 49 1.84 3.64 -8.43
CA SER A 49 2.75 2.64 -8.97
C SER A 49 1.92 1.50 -9.55
N SER A 50 1.89 1.39 -10.88
CA SER A 50 1.11 0.39 -11.61
C SER A 50 1.97 -0.29 -12.68
N LEU A 51 1.66 -1.54 -13.02
CA LEU A 51 2.20 -2.14 -14.23
C LEU A 51 1.62 -1.43 -15.45
N TYR A 52 2.29 -1.56 -16.60
CA TYR A 52 1.72 -1.11 -17.87
C TYR A 52 0.52 -2.00 -18.27
N GLY A 53 0.60 -3.31 -18.06
CA GLY A 53 -0.40 -4.27 -18.54
C GLY A 53 -0.19 -4.66 -20.02
N ASP A 54 -1.14 -5.39 -20.60
CA ASP A 54 -1.10 -5.76 -22.02
C ASP A 54 -1.40 -4.53 -22.90
N ALA A 55 -0.48 -4.19 -23.80
CA ALA A 55 -0.63 -3.07 -24.74
C ALA A 55 -1.79 -3.25 -25.73
N LYS A 56 -2.27 -4.49 -25.93
CA LYS A 56 -3.40 -4.82 -26.80
C LYS A 56 -4.74 -4.57 -26.13
N GLU A 57 -4.79 -4.69 -24.80
CA GLU A 57 -5.98 -4.44 -24.02
C GLU A 57 -6.01 -2.97 -23.62
N THR A 58 -6.92 -2.21 -24.23
CA THR A 58 -6.97 -0.76 -24.06
C THR A 58 -8.34 -0.27 -23.67
N GLU A 59 -8.35 0.84 -22.95
CA GLU A 59 -9.56 1.57 -22.60
C GLU A 59 -9.37 3.06 -22.92
N ARG A 60 -10.49 3.72 -23.22
CA ARG A 60 -10.51 5.16 -23.49
C ARG A 60 -10.84 5.92 -22.21
N ILE A 61 -10.00 6.89 -21.90
CA ILE A 61 -10.25 7.93 -20.91
C ILE A 61 -10.37 9.29 -21.59
N TYR A 62 -10.82 10.31 -20.88
CA TYR A 62 -10.97 11.66 -21.40
C TYR A 62 -10.12 12.64 -20.59
N ILE A 63 -9.17 13.31 -21.23
CA ILE A 63 -8.34 14.35 -20.62
C ILE A 63 -8.72 15.69 -21.21
N SER A 64 -9.28 16.58 -20.41
CA SER A 64 -9.81 17.88 -20.84
C SER A 64 -10.79 17.76 -22.01
N GLY A 65 -11.65 16.72 -21.98
CA GLY A 65 -12.62 16.41 -23.02
C GLY A 65 -12.06 15.67 -24.24
N LEU A 66 -10.73 15.51 -24.36
CA LEU A 66 -10.11 14.80 -25.48
C LEU A 66 -9.94 13.32 -25.16
N PRO A 67 -10.31 12.41 -26.09
CA PRO A 67 -10.17 10.98 -25.88
C PRO A 67 -8.70 10.55 -25.95
N VAL A 68 -8.26 9.83 -24.92
CA VAL A 68 -6.92 9.26 -24.78
C VAL A 68 -7.05 7.76 -24.52
N THR A 69 -6.29 6.97 -25.26
CA THR A 69 -6.26 5.51 -25.09
C THR A 69 -5.11 5.14 -24.16
N ILE A 70 -5.42 4.38 -23.11
CA ILE A 70 -4.45 3.80 -22.18
C ILE A 70 -4.70 2.29 -22.07
N THR A 71 -3.81 1.54 -21.43
CA THR A 71 -4.04 0.12 -21.17
C THR A 71 -5.23 -0.08 -20.23
N ALA A 72 -5.97 -1.17 -20.43
CA ALA A 72 -7.11 -1.52 -19.58
C ALA A 72 -6.69 -1.69 -18.11
N HIS A 73 -5.48 -2.19 -17.87
CA HIS A 73 -4.91 -2.32 -16.53
C HIS A 73 -4.75 -0.97 -15.82
N LEU A 74 -4.22 0.05 -16.51
CA LEU A 74 -4.09 1.39 -15.94
C LEU A 74 -5.46 2.07 -15.78
N ALA A 75 -6.38 1.87 -16.72
CA ALA A 75 -7.74 2.38 -16.58
C ALA A 75 -8.45 1.78 -15.36
N SER A 76 -8.31 0.47 -15.12
CA SER A 76 -8.84 -0.19 -13.91
C SER A 76 -8.21 0.41 -12.64
N ALA A 77 -6.90 0.64 -12.62
CA ALA A 77 -6.23 1.29 -11.50
C ALA A 77 -6.83 2.67 -11.18
N ILE A 78 -7.01 3.52 -12.21
CA ILE A 78 -7.59 4.86 -12.06
C ILE A 78 -9.05 4.79 -11.62
N LYS A 79 -9.84 3.85 -12.15
CA LYS A 79 -11.23 3.63 -11.73
C LYS A 79 -11.34 3.24 -10.26
N ASN A 80 -10.51 2.29 -9.82
CA ASN A 80 -10.52 1.83 -8.43
C ASN A 80 -9.99 2.91 -7.48
N ILE A 81 -8.93 3.65 -7.86
CA ILE A 81 -8.49 4.82 -7.08
C ILE A 81 -9.60 5.88 -7.02
N ARG A 82 -10.28 6.16 -8.13
CA ARG A 82 -11.44 7.06 -8.13
C ARG A 82 -12.53 6.53 -7.19
N ALA A 83 -12.94 5.28 -7.29
CA ALA A 83 -14.00 4.74 -6.44
C ALA A 83 -13.64 4.72 -4.95
N VAL A 84 -12.38 4.41 -4.62
CA VAL A 84 -11.91 4.33 -3.24
C VAL A 84 -11.67 5.71 -2.64
N PHE A 85 -11.15 6.68 -3.40
CA PHE A 85 -10.69 7.98 -2.88
C PHE A 85 -11.60 9.18 -3.26
N TYR A 86 -12.58 9.01 -4.13
CA TYR A 86 -13.60 10.00 -4.51
C TYR A 86 -14.97 9.58 -3.92
N PRO A 87 -15.72 10.34 -3.09
CA PRO A 87 -15.53 11.60 -2.35
C PRO A 87 -14.99 11.34 -0.93
N THR A 88 -13.97 10.51 -0.83
CA THR A 88 -13.39 9.99 0.41
C THR A 88 -12.18 10.79 0.87
N ILE A 89 -11.61 11.64 0.00
CA ILE A 89 -10.69 12.72 0.41
C ILE A 89 -11.37 13.72 1.36
N SER A 90 -12.70 13.72 1.44
CA SER A 90 -13.44 14.68 2.26
C SER A 90 -14.43 14.01 3.25
N ARG A 91 -14.46 12.67 3.28
CA ARG A 91 -15.07 11.83 4.33
C ARG A 91 -14.06 10.76 4.67
N ARG A 92 -13.18 10.99 5.65
CA ARG A 92 -12.10 10.06 6.02
C ARG A 92 -12.73 8.69 6.41
N PHE A 93 -12.78 7.85 5.37
CA PHE A 93 -13.14 6.47 5.07
C PHE A 93 -13.85 5.66 6.18
N GLN A 94 -14.89 4.93 5.81
CA GLN A 94 -15.71 4.12 6.74
C GLN A 94 -15.67 2.66 6.30
N ARG A 95 -14.77 1.88 6.92
CA ARG A 95 -15.02 0.53 7.47
C ARG A 95 -13.79 0.04 8.23
N THR A 96 -13.97 -0.21 9.52
CA THR A 96 -12.96 -0.50 10.53
C THR A 96 -12.34 -1.90 10.36
N PRO A 97 -11.01 -2.07 10.33
CA PRO A 97 -10.37 -3.31 10.77
C PRO A 97 -10.46 -3.42 12.30
N ALA A 98 -10.42 -4.64 12.84
CA ALA A 98 -10.76 -4.92 14.24
C ALA A 98 -9.77 -4.31 15.25
N ARG A 99 -8.57 -3.88 14.82
CA ARG A 99 -7.65 -3.05 15.63
C ARG A 99 -6.77 -2.11 14.80
N ARG A 100 -6.19 -1.14 15.52
CA ARG A 100 -5.62 0.12 15.02
C ARG A 100 -4.15 -0.05 14.62
N PRO A 101 -3.70 0.37 13.41
CA PRO A 101 -2.28 0.36 13.08
C PRO A 101 -1.50 1.37 13.94
N HIS A 102 -0.59 0.89 14.79
CA HIS A 102 0.37 1.72 15.53
C HIS A 102 1.28 2.49 14.55
N GLY A 103 1.51 3.78 14.80
CA GLY A 103 2.41 4.63 13.98
C GLY A 103 1.75 5.37 12.80
N ALA A 104 0.51 5.03 12.44
CA ALA A 104 -0.22 5.72 11.37
C ALA A 104 -0.43 7.24 11.66
N PRO A 105 -0.24 8.13 10.66
CA PRO A 105 -0.56 9.55 10.76
C PRO A 105 -1.97 9.77 11.29
N ARG A 106 -2.21 10.90 11.98
CA ARG A 106 -3.55 11.26 12.46
C ARG A 106 -4.61 11.18 11.36
N TRP A 107 -4.24 11.42 10.10
CA TRP A 107 -5.13 11.36 8.96
C TRP A 107 -5.41 9.92 8.47
N PHE A 108 -4.42 9.02 8.50
CA PHE A 108 -4.59 7.60 8.19
C PHE A 108 -5.45 6.89 9.27
N ARG A 109 -5.34 7.34 10.53
CA ARG A 109 -6.21 6.92 11.65
C ARG A 109 -7.68 7.31 11.50
N GLN A 110 -7.95 8.36 10.74
CA GLN A 110 -9.30 8.88 10.56
C GLN A 110 -10.02 8.23 9.38
N LEU A 111 -9.33 7.42 8.53
CA LEU A 111 -9.89 6.62 7.44
C LEU A 111 -10.82 5.47 7.93
N PHE A 112 -11.27 5.48 9.19
CA PHE A 112 -12.07 4.38 9.75
C PHE A 112 -13.29 4.85 10.57
N GLY A 113 -13.72 6.13 10.46
CA GLY A 113 -14.82 6.65 11.31
C GLY A 113 -15.58 7.90 10.84
N ALA A 114 -16.90 7.71 10.64
CA ALA A 114 -18.04 8.65 10.84
C ALA A 114 -18.73 9.43 9.65
N ASN A 115 -19.85 10.09 10.00
CA ASN A 115 -21.23 10.15 9.45
C ASN A 115 -21.60 11.14 8.30
N SER A 116 -22.91 11.11 7.92
CA SER A 116 -23.58 11.55 6.68
C SER A 116 -23.98 13.02 6.48
N ALA A 117 -23.75 13.95 7.42
CA ALA A 117 -24.36 15.30 7.38
C ALA A 117 -23.58 16.39 6.60
N GLN A 118 -22.33 16.14 6.17
CA GLN A 118 -21.50 17.10 5.41
C GLN A 118 -21.41 16.71 3.93
N ARG A 119 -22.51 16.72 3.18
CA ARG A 119 -22.52 16.30 1.76
C ARG A 119 -22.35 17.45 0.74
N GLY A 120 -22.65 18.70 1.11
CA GLY A 120 -22.81 19.82 0.14
C GLY A 120 -21.54 20.58 -0.26
N GLU A 121 -20.57 20.78 0.65
CA GLU A 121 -19.32 21.51 0.35
C GLU A 121 -18.22 20.61 -0.25
N LEU A 122 -18.52 19.32 -0.40
CA LEU A 122 -17.56 18.24 -0.64
C LEU A 122 -17.23 17.96 -2.11
N GLU A 123 -18.05 18.46 -3.03
CA GLU A 123 -17.90 18.27 -4.49
C GLU A 123 -16.76 19.12 -5.10
N ALA A 124 -16.09 19.98 -4.31
CA ALA A 124 -15.15 20.98 -4.81
C ALA A 124 -13.66 20.58 -4.82
N ARG A 125 -13.23 19.46 -4.20
CA ARG A 125 -11.80 19.07 -4.14
C ARG A 125 -11.47 17.99 -5.18
N SER A 126 -10.58 18.30 -6.11
CA SER A 126 -10.09 17.38 -7.15
C SER A 126 -9.21 16.25 -6.57
N LEU A 127 -9.45 15.00 -6.99
CA LEU A 127 -8.57 13.87 -6.70
C LEU A 127 -7.33 13.94 -7.59
N ARG A 128 -6.16 14.22 -7.01
CA ARG A 128 -4.89 14.37 -7.73
C ARG A 128 -4.06 13.09 -7.69
N VAL A 129 -3.75 12.55 -8.86
CA VAL A 129 -2.93 11.35 -9.02
C VAL A 129 -1.76 11.64 -9.95
N TRP A 130 -0.55 11.31 -9.51
CA TRP A 130 0.61 11.19 -10.37
C TRP A 130 0.73 9.76 -10.88
N VAL A 131 0.86 9.59 -12.18
CA VAL A 131 1.20 8.31 -12.81
C VAL A 131 2.11 8.59 -13.99
N ASP A 132 3.28 7.96 -14.00
CA ASP A 132 4.35 8.15 -14.97
C ASP A 132 3.86 8.02 -16.43
N LEU A 133 3.04 7.01 -16.71
CA LEU A 133 2.51 6.70 -18.05
C LEU A 133 1.67 7.82 -18.67
N VAL A 134 1.12 8.74 -17.87
CA VAL A 134 0.25 9.83 -18.34
C VAL A 134 0.79 11.21 -17.96
N CYS A 135 1.50 11.34 -16.85
CA CYS A 135 2.01 12.62 -16.36
C CYS A 135 3.33 13.02 -17.05
N ILE A 136 4.08 12.04 -17.56
CA ILE A 136 5.31 12.24 -18.33
C ILE A 136 4.98 12.17 -19.83
N ASN A 137 5.50 13.12 -20.60
CA ASN A 137 5.41 13.08 -22.05
C ASN A 137 6.30 11.96 -22.60
N GLN A 138 5.71 10.80 -22.86
CA GLN A 138 6.41 9.61 -23.38
C GLN A 138 7.03 9.80 -24.77
N ASN A 139 6.62 10.84 -25.51
CA ASN A 139 7.16 11.18 -26.83
C ASN A 139 8.31 12.20 -26.78
N ASP A 140 8.70 12.68 -25.58
CA ASP A 140 9.82 13.59 -25.37
C ASP A 140 10.92 12.85 -24.60
N GLU A 141 11.98 12.44 -25.30
CA GLU A 141 13.06 11.64 -24.70
C GLU A 141 13.82 12.39 -23.61
N GLU A 142 13.99 13.70 -23.77
CA GLU A 142 14.64 14.58 -22.79
C GLU A 142 13.79 14.69 -21.52
N GLU A 143 12.47 14.86 -21.67
CA GLU A 143 11.56 14.87 -20.53
C GLU A 143 11.53 13.50 -19.83
N ARG A 144 11.41 12.41 -20.60
CA ARG A 144 11.39 11.05 -20.06
C ARG A 144 12.66 10.75 -19.27
N HIS A 145 13.84 11.02 -19.82
CA HIS A 145 15.10 10.79 -19.12
C HIS A 145 15.18 11.59 -17.81
N ARG A 146 14.81 12.88 -17.86
CA ARG A 146 14.84 13.75 -16.68
C ARG A 146 13.85 13.32 -15.60
N GLN A 147 12.61 13.03 -15.98
CA GLN A 147 11.59 12.62 -15.02
C GLN A 147 11.90 11.26 -14.39
N THR A 148 12.52 10.32 -15.13
CA THR A 148 13.03 9.07 -14.55
C THR A 148 14.02 9.33 -13.40
N LEU A 149 14.88 10.34 -13.53
CA LEU A 149 15.80 10.74 -12.45
C LEU A 149 15.06 11.39 -11.27
N ASP A 150 13.96 12.09 -11.53
CA ASP A 150 13.15 12.77 -10.52
C ASP A 150 12.12 11.85 -9.82
N MET A 151 11.83 10.64 -10.34
CA MET A 151 10.80 9.73 -9.81
C MET A 151 10.92 9.52 -8.29
N ARG A 152 12.14 9.33 -7.79
CA ARG A 152 12.41 9.13 -6.35
C ARG A 152 11.92 10.31 -5.50
N MET A 153 12.06 11.54 -6.01
CA MET A 153 11.59 12.74 -5.34
C MET A 153 10.07 12.81 -5.37
N ILE A 154 9.44 12.46 -6.49
CA ILE A 154 7.98 12.49 -6.64
C ILE A 154 7.31 11.48 -5.70
N TYR A 155 7.76 10.23 -5.70
CA TYR A 155 7.22 9.20 -4.79
C TYR A 155 7.44 9.54 -3.31
N LYS A 156 8.57 10.17 -2.97
CA LYS A 156 8.83 10.65 -1.62
C LYS A 156 7.94 11.83 -1.21
N ALA A 157 7.60 12.70 -2.16
CA ALA A 157 6.76 13.88 -1.94
C ALA A 157 5.26 13.55 -1.91
N ALA A 158 4.85 12.42 -2.49
CA ALA A 158 3.46 11.98 -2.48
C ALA A 158 2.95 11.74 -1.05
N GLU A 159 1.69 12.10 -0.81
CA GLU A 159 1.03 11.87 0.48
C GLU A 159 0.81 10.37 0.71
N LEU A 160 0.48 9.67 -0.38
CA LEU A 160 0.30 8.23 -0.43
C LEU A 160 0.90 7.69 -1.72
N VAL A 161 1.57 6.54 -1.62
CA VAL A 161 1.96 5.75 -2.79
C VAL A 161 1.13 4.48 -2.81
N ILE A 162 0.43 4.25 -3.93
CA ILE A 162 -0.42 3.08 -4.12
C ILE A 162 0.21 2.15 -5.14
N GLY A 163 0.50 0.91 -4.71
CA GLY A 163 0.82 -0.20 -5.60
C GLY A 163 -0.44 -0.87 -6.11
N TRP A 164 -0.73 -0.74 -7.40
CA TRP A 164 -1.87 -1.40 -8.01
C TRP A 164 -1.56 -2.86 -8.34
N LEU A 165 -2.31 -3.78 -7.73
CA LEU A 165 -2.13 -5.24 -7.87
C LEU A 165 -3.09 -5.88 -8.88
N GLY A 166 -3.97 -5.09 -9.49
CA GLY A 166 -5.01 -5.56 -10.39
C GLY A 166 -6.33 -5.85 -9.69
N ASP A 167 -7.24 -6.46 -10.45
CA ASP A 167 -8.58 -6.78 -9.98
C ASP A 167 -8.60 -7.99 -9.04
N LYS A 168 -9.71 -8.11 -8.32
CA LYS A 168 -9.99 -9.23 -7.42
C LYS A 168 -10.16 -10.54 -8.19
N THR A 169 -9.76 -11.61 -7.52
CA THR A 169 -10.16 -12.99 -7.80
C THR A 169 -11.23 -13.43 -6.80
N GLU A 170 -11.83 -14.60 -7.03
CA GLU A 170 -12.85 -15.20 -6.16
C GLU A 170 -12.43 -15.25 -4.68
N HIS A 171 -11.13 -15.43 -4.41
CA HIS A 171 -10.61 -15.60 -3.05
C HIS A 171 -9.89 -14.36 -2.49
N THR A 172 -9.92 -13.23 -3.21
CA THR A 172 -9.24 -12.01 -2.76
C THR A 172 -9.80 -11.51 -1.43
N ASP A 173 -11.11 -11.40 -1.29
CA ASP A 173 -11.71 -10.84 -0.06
C ASP A 173 -11.37 -11.68 1.19
N VAL A 174 -11.50 -13.01 1.10
CA VAL A 174 -11.18 -13.92 2.22
C VAL A 174 -9.69 -13.93 2.56
N ALA A 175 -8.82 -13.81 1.56
CA ALA A 175 -7.39 -13.67 1.81
C ALA A 175 -7.04 -12.36 2.51
N MET A 176 -7.61 -11.23 2.07
CA MET A 176 -7.33 -9.94 2.71
C MET A 176 -7.86 -9.87 4.14
N MET A 177 -8.99 -10.53 4.43
CA MET A 177 -9.46 -10.73 5.81
C MET A 177 -8.46 -11.54 6.64
N THR A 178 -7.89 -12.60 6.06
CA THR A 178 -6.88 -13.44 6.73
C THR A 178 -5.59 -12.68 7.03
N LEU A 179 -5.11 -11.85 6.11
CA LEU A 179 -3.96 -10.95 6.34
C LEU A 179 -4.21 -9.99 7.52
N ALA A 180 -5.42 -9.43 7.60
CA ALA A 180 -5.81 -8.56 8.71
C ALA A 180 -5.91 -9.32 10.05
N GLU A 181 -6.44 -10.54 10.05
CA GLU A 181 -6.47 -11.40 11.24
C GLU A 181 -5.06 -11.72 11.77
N ILE A 182 -4.11 -12.02 10.87
CA ILE A 182 -2.70 -12.25 11.24
C ILE A 182 -2.10 -10.98 11.84
N GLU A 183 -2.31 -9.81 11.21
CA GLU A 183 -1.82 -8.53 11.74
C GLU A 183 -2.39 -8.26 13.14
N ASP A 184 -3.69 -8.47 13.36
CA ASP A 184 -4.38 -8.20 14.62
C ASP A 184 -3.96 -9.18 15.73
N ALA A 185 -3.58 -10.41 15.39
CA ALA A 185 -3.13 -11.42 16.33
C ALA A 185 -1.68 -11.20 16.80
N MET A 186 -0.79 -10.74 15.91
CA MET A 186 0.63 -10.60 16.23
C MET A 186 0.92 -9.40 17.17
N PRO A 187 1.80 -9.54 18.17
CA PRO A 187 2.20 -8.43 19.04
C PRO A 187 2.82 -7.27 18.26
N ALA A 188 2.59 -6.03 18.70
CA ALA A 188 3.02 -4.84 17.97
C ALA A 188 4.52 -4.82 17.64
N HIS A 189 5.37 -5.32 18.55
CA HIS A 189 6.83 -5.35 18.42
C HIS A 189 7.39 -6.75 18.08
N TRP A 190 6.52 -7.67 17.67
CA TRP A 190 6.95 -9.03 17.34
C TRP A 190 8.01 -9.01 16.25
N GLY A 191 9.17 -9.60 16.56
CA GLY A 191 10.34 -9.69 15.67
C GLY A 191 11.34 -8.54 15.83
N ASP A 192 11.08 -7.55 16.69
CA ASP A 192 12.01 -6.46 16.94
C ASP A 192 13.24 -6.95 17.75
N PRO A 193 14.40 -6.27 17.65
CA PRO A 193 15.58 -6.65 18.43
C PRO A 193 15.30 -6.68 19.94
N GLY A 194 15.54 -7.82 20.57
CA GLY A 194 15.29 -8.01 22.01
C GLY A 194 13.86 -8.40 22.38
N ASP A 195 12.94 -8.52 21.41
CA ASP A 195 11.55 -8.91 21.66
C ASP A 195 11.45 -10.39 22.10
N ARG A 196 12.22 -11.27 21.44
CA ARG A 196 12.27 -12.71 21.75
C ARG A 196 12.71 -13.01 23.17
N GLU A 197 13.68 -12.26 23.70
CA GLU A 197 14.15 -12.40 25.08
C GLU A 197 13.11 -11.92 26.11
N LYS A 198 12.31 -10.91 25.75
CA LYS A 198 11.27 -10.34 26.63
C LYS A 198 9.97 -11.13 26.62
N HIS A 199 9.63 -11.72 25.48
CA HIS A 199 8.38 -12.41 25.23
C HIS A 199 8.61 -13.81 24.62
N PRO A 200 9.39 -14.69 25.29
CA PRO A 200 9.74 -16.00 24.74
C PRO A 200 8.49 -16.87 24.43
N GLU A 201 7.38 -16.64 25.12
CA GLU A 201 6.11 -17.34 24.88
C GLU A 201 5.45 -17.01 23.53
N ASP A 202 5.83 -15.91 22.89
CA ASP A 202 5.35 -15.49 21.57
C ASP A 202 6.21 -16.06 20.42
N TYR A 203 7.21 -16.88 20.74
CA TYR A 203 8.11 -17.54 19.79
C TYR A 203 8.08 -19.05 19.94
N SER A 204 8.85 -19.73 19.10
CA SER A 204 9.02 -21.17 19.16
C SER A 204 9.42 -21.69 20.55
N PRO A 205 8.78 -22.78 21.04
CA PRO A 205 7.72 -23.55 20.36
C PRO A 205 6.29 -23.04 20.61
N THR A 206 6.08 -22.14 21.56
CA THR A 206 4.75 -21.84 22.12
C THR A 206 3.85 -21.00 21.21
N HIS A 207 4.39 -19.96 20.56
CA HIS A 207 3.66 -19.04 19.67
C HIS A 207 2.29 -18.60 20.23
N ARG A 208 2.25 -18.08 21.46
CA ARG A 208 1.00 -17.73 22.15
C ARG A 208 0.07 -16.85 21.30
N TRP A 209 0.62 -15.86 20.60
CA TRP A 209 -0.13 -14.96 19.72
C TRP A 209 -0.86 -15.66 18.56
N ALA A 210 -0.40 -16.84 18.14
CA ALA A 210 -0.97 -17.58 17.01
C ALA A 210 -2.16 -18.48 17.40
N ARG A 211 -2.39 -18.70 18.70
CA ARG A 211 -3.52 -19.51 19.20
C ARG A 211 -4.91 -19.06 18.71
N PRO A 212 -5.21 -17.75 18.60
CA PRO A 212 -6.50 -17.29 18.11
C PRO A 212 -6.71 -17.48 16.61
N ILE A 213 -5.65 -17.77 15.86
CA ILE A 213 -5.66 -17.85 14.40
C ILE A 213 -5.31 -19.24 13.87
N THR A 214 -5.36 -20.27 14.72
CA THR A 214 -5.02 -21.64 14.29
C THR A 214 -5.92 -22.16 13.17
N HIS A 215 -7.14 -21.62 13.04
CA HIS A 215 -8.08 -21.96 11.96
C HIS A 215 -7.50 -21.69 10.57
N ILE A 216 -6.51 -20.79 10.45
CA ILE A 216 -5.83 -20.51 9.19
C ILE A 216 -5.13 -21.77 8.66
N TRP A 217 -4.62 -22.64 9.52
CA TRP A 217 -3.91 -23.87 9.11
C TRP A 217 -4.55 -25.16 9.63
N THR A 218 -5.82 -25.11 10.04
CA THR A 218 -6.59 -26.34 10.29
C THR A 218 -7.05 -26.96 8.97
N PRO A 219 -7.08 -28.31 8.87
CA PRO A 219 -7.68 -28.98 7.72
C PRO A 219 -9.13 -28.54 7.50
N GLY A 220 -9.56 -28.57 6.24
CA GLY A 220 -10.95 -28.28 5.89
C GLY A 220 -11.93 -29.32 6.47
N PRO A 221 -13.25 -29.05 6.43
CA PRO A 221 -14.27 -29.96 6.98
C PRO A 221 -14.24 -31.37 6.38
N GLY A 222 -13.76 -31.52 5.15
CA GLY A 222 -13.59 -32.79 4.45
C GLY A 222 -12.19 -33.39 4.56
N GLY A 223 -11.32 -32.82 5.40
CA GLY A 223 -9.90 -33.21 5.50
C GLY A 223 -9.02 -32.58 4.43
N GLU A 224 -9.48 -31.51 3.79
CA GLU A 224 -8.69 -30.77 2.82
C GLU A 224 -7.41 -30.21 3.45
N ILE A 225 -6.34 -30.21 2.66
CA ILE A 225 -5.05 -29.65 3.08
C ILE A 225 -5.25 -28.14 3.31
N PRO A 226 -4.77 -27.56 4.43
CA PRO A 226 -5.01 -26.16 4.74
C PRO A 226 -4.60 -25.19 3.63
N PHE A 227 -3.47 -25.42 2.97
CA PHE A 227 -2.97 -24.57 1.87
C PHE A 227 -3.81 -24.61 0.59
N MET A 228 -4.79 -25.52 0.49
CA MET A 228 -5.78 -25.55 -0.59
C MET A 228 -7.06 -24.78 -0.24
N MET A 229 -7.17 -24.28 0.99
CA MET A 229 -8.35 -23.53 1.43
C MET A 229 -8.39 -22.14 0.79
N PRO A 230 -9.60 -21.57 0.58
CA PRO A 230 -9.77 -20.29 -0.14
C PRO A 230 -8.86 -19.15 0.34
N HIS A 231 -8.69 -18.98 1.66
CA HIS A 231 -7.82 -17.93 2.19
C HIS A 231 -6.36 -18.10 1.77
N TRP A 232 -5.82 -19.32 1.78
CA TRP A 232 -4.45 -19.59 1.34
C TRP A 232 -4.28 -19.46 -0.16
N VAL A 233 -5.26 -19.93 -0.94
CA VAL A 233 -5.26 -19.75 -2.40
C VAL A 233 -5.23 -18.26 -2.76
N GLY A 234 -6.05 -17.44 -2.09
CA GLY A 234 -6.06 -16.00 -2.30
C GLY A 234 -4.80 -15.30 -1.76
N CYS A 235 -4.21 -15.75 -0.64
CA CYS A 235 -2.93 -15.22 -0.16
C CYS A 235 -1.80 -15.51 -1.17
N ASN A 236 -1.77 -16.73 -1.71
CA ASN A 236 -0.81 -17.11 -2.74
C ASN A 236 -1.02 -16.29 -4.03
N ASP A 237 -2.26 -16.12 -4.49
CA ASP A 237 -2.59 -15.23 -5.63
C ASP A 237 -2.08 -13.81 -5.39
N PHE A 238 -2.37 -13.22 -4.22
CA PHE A 238 -1.88 -11.90 -3.84
C PHE A 238 -0.35 -11.81 -3.89
N MET A 239 0.35 -12.71 -3.19
CA MET A 239 1.80 -12.65 -3.05
C MET A 239 2.57 -12.97 -4.34
N THR A 240 1.92 -13.65 -5.29
CA THR A 240 2.52 -14.01 -6.59
C THR A 240 2.13 -13.07 -7.72
N ARG A 241 1.36 -12.00 -7.46
CA ARG A 241 1.03 -10.98 -8.46
C ARG A 241 2.30 -10.44 -9.12
N GLN A 242 2.25 -10.26 -10.45
CA GLN A 242 3.37 -9.76 -11.27
C GLN A 242 3.95 -8.45 -10.75
N TYR A 243 3.13 -7.64 -10.08
CA TYR A 243 3.56 -6.40 -9.46
C TYR A 243 4.77 -6.59 -8.52
N PHE A 244 4.77 -7.64 -7.70
CA PHE A 244 5.87 -7.96 -6.77
C PHE A 244 7.15 -8.46 -7.46
N GLN A 245 7.09 -8.78 -8.75
CA GLN A 245 8.25 -9.25 -9.52
C GLN A 245 9.04 -8.07 -10.16
N ARG A 246 8.54 -6.83 -10.06
CA ARG A 246 9.15 -5.65 -10.68
C ARG A 246 10.39 -5.19 -9.93
N ARG A 247 11.52 -5.03 -10.63
CA ARG A 247 12.75 -4.47 -10.02
C ARG A 247 12.59 -3.04 -9.48
N TRP A 248 11.80 -2.21 -10.16
CA TRP A 248 11.66 -0.78 -9.86
C TRP A 248 10.75 -0.45 -8.68
N ILE A 249 10.02 -1.45 -8.15
CA ILE A 249 9.10 -1.28 -7.01
C ILE A 249 9.78 -0.68 -5.77
N LEU A 250 11.08 -0.91 -5.59
CA LEU A 250 11.88 -0.31 -4.51
C LEU A 250 12.03 1.21 -4.67
N GLU A 251 12.16 1.69 -5.89
CA GLU A 251 12.26 3.13 -6.14
C GLU A 251 10.91 3.83 -6.04
N GLU A 252 9.83 3.08 -6.27
CA GLU A 252 8.47 3.59 -6.30
C GLU A 252 7.81 3.54 -4.92
N ILE A 253 7.61 2.34 -4.35
CA ILE A 253 6.89 2.17 -3.08
C ILE A 253 7.83 2.20 -1.88
N ALA A 254 9.06 1.69 -1.99
CA ALA A 254 9.95 1.70 -0.82
C ALA A 254 10.32 3.12 -0.38
N LEU A 255 10.18 4.11 -1.26
CA LEU A 255 10.37 5.52 -0.93
C LEU A 255 9.15 6.21 -0.33
N ALA A 256 7.97 5.60 -0.39
CA ALA A 256 6.73 6.12 0.15
C ALA A 256 6.81 6.42 1.65
N ARG A 257 6.10 7.46 2.11
CA ARG A 257 5.88 7.68 3.54
C ARG A 257 4.93 6.62 4.11
N PHE A 258 3.92 6.24 3.32
CA PHE A 258 2.94 5.21 3.66
C PHE A 258 2.81 4.23 2.50
N PRO A 259 3.58 3.12 2.51
CA PRO A 259 3.49 2.12 1.48
C PRO A 259 2.19 1.32 1.62
N THR A 260 1.40 1.29 0.56
CA THR A 260 0.08 0.66 0.55
C THR A 260 -0.19 0.06 -0.83
N PHE A 261 -0.86 -1.08 -0.85
CA PHE A 261 -1.31 -1.71 -2.07
C PHE A 261 -2.82 -1.56 -2.24
N LEU A 262 -3.27 -1.60 -3.48
CA LEU A 262 -4.68 -1.63 -3.84
C LEU A 262 -4.93 -2.84 -4.74
N ILE A 263 -5.86 -3.71 -4.34
CA ILE A 263 -6.32 -4.87 -5.11
C ILE A 263 -7.85 -4.79 -5.24
N GLY A 264 -8.32 -4.54 -6.47
CA GLY A 264 -9.69 -4.07 -6.68
C GLY A 264 -9.96 -2.81 -5.85
N ASP A 265 -10.93 -2.87 -4.95
CA ASP A 265 -11.30 -1.79 -4.03
C ASP A 265 -10.70 -1.95 -2.61
N ILE A 266 -9.85 -2.97 -2.38
CA ILE A 266 -9.28 -3.23 -1.05
C ILE A 266 -7.91 -2.57 -0.91
N ILE A 267 -7.79 -1.75 0.13
CA ILE A 267 -6.53 -1.16 0.57
C ILE A 267 -5.81 -2.16 1.49
N VAL A 268 -4.58 -2.51 1.13
CA VAL A 268 -3.73 -3.43 1.91
C VAL A 268 -2.50 -2.69 2.41
N PRO A 269 -2.43 -2.35 3.70
CA PRO A 269 -1.23 -1.77 4.29
C PRO A 269 -0.03 -2.71 4.13
N TRP A 270 1.14 -2.14 3.88
CA TRP A 270 2.39 -2.87 3.82
C TRP A 270 2.63 -3.78 5.04
N LYS A 271 2.25 -3.31 6.23
CA LYS A 271 2.43 -4.05 7.50
C LYS A 271 1.79 -5.44 7.46
N GLN A 272 0.66 -5.61 6.79
CA GLN A 272 0.00 -6.91 6.67
C GLN A 272 0.84 -7.90 5.88
N VAL A 273 1.47 -7.43 4.80
CA VAL A 273 2.39 -8.23 3.97
C VAL A 273 3.62 -8.65 4.76
N LEU A 274 4.20 -7.73 5.53
CA LEU A 274 5.34 -8.01 6.42
C LEU A 274 4.99 -9.05 7.48
N ARG A 275 3.82 -8.94 8.11
CA ARG A 275 3.35 -9.85 9.16
C ARG A 275 3.11 -11.27 8.63
N LEU A 276 2.50 -11.38 7.46
CA LEU A 276 2.34 -12.65 6.77
C LEU A 276 3.70 -13.32 6.48
N ASN A 277 4.65 -12.59 5.90
CA ASN A 277 5.98 -13.13 5.58
C ASN A 277 6.75 -13.56 6.85
N ARG A 278 6.77 -12.72 7.89
CA ARG A 278 7.37 -13.05 9.20
C ARG A 278 6.78 -14.31 9.82
N MET A 279 5.44 -14.44 9.78
CA MET A 279 4.75 -15.64 10.25
C MET A 279 5.17 -16.89 9.44
N MET A 280 5.19 -16.78 8.11
CA MET A 280 5.59 -17.89 7.23
C MET A 280 7.02 -18.35 7.51
N GLU A 281 7.96 -17.42 7.68
CA GLU A 281 9.35 -17.74 8.03
C GLU A 281 9.46 -18.42 9.40
N GLU A 282 8.79 -17.89 10.43
CA GLU A 282 8.82 -18.49 11.77
C GLU A 282 8.31 -19.93 11.76
N PHE A 283 7.13 -20.19 11.17
CA PHE A 283 6.55 -21.54 11.12
C PHE A 283 7.24 -22.49 10.14
N LYS A 284 7.99 -21.96 9.18
CA LYS A 284 8.80 -22.77 8.27
C LYS A 284 10.06 -23.30 8.93
N TYR A 285 10.77 -22.45 9.68
CA TYR A 285 12.10 -22.76 10.19
C TYR A 285 12.13 -23.12 11.68
N HIS A 286 11.06 -22.82 12.43
CA HIS A 286 11.00 -23.09 13.86
C HIS A 286 9.82 -24.03 14.22
N PRO A 287 10.03 -24.98 15.16
CA PRO A 287 8.98 -25.89 15.59
C PRO A 287 7.88 -25.13 16.35
N SER A 288 6.65 -25.64 16.33
CA SER A 288 5.50 -25.00 16.95
C SER A 288 4.55 -26.00 17.59
N GLU A 289 3.98 -25.64 18.74
CA GLU A 289 2.89 -26.38 19.38
C GLU A 289 1.54 -26.16 18.69
N VAL A 290 1.38 -25.04 17.99
CA VAL A 290 0.13 -24.66 17.33
C VAL A 290 0.14 -24.92 15.82
N PHE A 291 1.29 -25.23 15.23
CA PHE A 291 1.45 -25.45 13.79
C PHE A 291 2.12 -26.80 13.53
N GLN A 292 1.48 -27.63 12.69
CA GLN A 292 1.91 -29.00 12.42
C GLN A 292 3.20 -29.05 11.60
N LYS A 293 4.14 -29.92 11.98
CA LYS A 293 5.46 -30.02 11.36
C LYS A 293 5.39 -30.38 9.88
N GLU A 294 4.40 -31.18 9.49
CA GLU A 294 4.17 -31.61 8.11
C GLU A 294 3.82 -30.43 7.19
N LEU A 295 3.18 -29.40 7.74
CA LEU A 295 2.79 -28.20 7.02
C LEU A 295 3.97 -27.25 6.76
N SER A 296 5.05 -27.30 7.55
CA SER A 296 6.22 -26.43 7.36
C SER A 296 6.87 -26.61 5.98
N ALA A 297 6.86 -27.84 5.46
CA ALA A 297 7.38 -28.16 4.12
C ALA A 297 6.49 -27.62 2.98
N MET A 298 5.24 -27.26 3.27
CA MET A 298 4.27 -26.74 2.30
C MET A 298 4.22 -25.21 2.26
N ILE A 299 4.86 -24.53 3.21
CA ILE A 299 5.00 -23.08 3.18
C ILE A 299 5.88 -22.72 1.98
N ALA A 300 5.23 -22.16 0.95
CA ALA A 300 5.89 -21.73 -0.27
C ALA A 300 6.97 -20.68 0.03
N GLU A 301 8.13 -20.82 -0.61
CA GLU A 301 9.07 -19.70 -0.74
C GLU A 301 8.46 -18.72 -1.73
N LEU A 302 8.19 -17.51 -1.28
CA LEU A 302 7.82 -16.40 -2.15
C LEU A 302 8.88 -16.22 -3.25
N PRO A 303 8.60 -15.66 -4.43
CA PRO A 303 9.64 -15.29 -5.37
C PRO A 303 10.51 -14.17 -4.76
N LEU A 304 11.56 -14.60 -4.07
CA LEU A 304 12.14 -13.93 -2.90
C LEU A 304 12.90 -12.63 -3.22
N GLU A 305 13.54 -12.49 -4.39
CA GLU A 305 14.56 -11.43 -4.52
C GLU A 305 13.98 -10.02 -4.42
N THR A 306 12.85 -9.75 -5.08
CA THR A 306 12.23 -8.42 -5.06
C THR A 306 11.38 -8.23 -3.80
N ALA A 307 10.60 -9.26 -3.42
CA ALA A 307 9.75 -9.21 -2.24
C ALA A 307 10.59 -9.07 -0.95
N HIS A 308 11.70 -9.81 -0.81
CA HIS A 308 12.60 -9.66 0.34
C HIS A 308 13.32 -8.33 0.36
N LYS A 309 13.81 -7.82 -0.78
CA LYS A 309 14.41 -6.47 -0.80
C LYS A 309 13.39 -5.40 -0.38
N LEU A 310 12.13 -5.57 -0.76
CA LEU A 310 11.05 -4.71 -0.26
C LEU A 310 10.89 -4.88 1.24
N LEU A 311 10.76 -6.12 1.71
CA LEU A 311 10.64 -6.46 3.14
C LEU A 311 11.76 -5.84 3.98
N ASP A 312 13.01 -5.99 3.53
CA ASP A 312 14.20 -5.43 4.16
C ASP A 312 14.18 -3.90 4.17
N GLU A 313 13.93 -3.26 3.02
CA GLU A 313 13.96 -1.80 2.91
C GLU A 313 12.84 -1.15 3.74
N PHE A 314 11.65 -1.75 3.76
CA PHE A 314 10.57 -1.27 4.60
C PHE A 314 10.84 -1.49 6.09
N ALA A 315 11.32 -2.68 6.49
CA ALA A 315 11.68 -2.95 7.88
C ALA A 315 12.79 -2.01 8.38
N ARG A 316 13.80 -1.76 7.55
CA ARG A 316 14.87 -0.80 7.82
C ARG A 316 14.32 0.61 8.03
N ARG A 317 13.31 1.01 7.26
CA ARG A 317 12.65 2.32 7.40
C ARG A 317 11.83 2.43 8.68
N GLU A 318 11.04 1.41 9.01
CA GLU A 318 10.25 1.37 10.25
C GLU A 318 11.19 1.55 11.46
N ALA A 319 12.29 0.80 11.51
CA ALA A 319 13.30 0.92 12.57
C ALA A 319 13.94 2.32 12.66
N LEU A 320 14.19 2.97 11.52
CA LEU A 320 14.76 4.34 11.49
C LEU A 320 13.76 5.40 12.00
N GLU A 321 12.49 5.28 11.63
CA GLU A 321 11.45 6.21 12.06
C GLU A 321 11.17 6.07 13.56
N GLU A 322 11.12 4.84 14.08
CA GLU A 322 11.00 4.61 15.52
C GLU A 322 12.20 5.17 16.30
N ALA A 323 13.42 4.96 15.81
CA ALA A 323 14.63 5.52 16.41
C ALA A 323 14.62 7.06 16.42
N ARG A 324 14.04 7.68 15.38
CA ARG A 324 13.87 9.14 15.30
C ARG A 324 12.85 9.64 16.33
N ILE A 325 11.69 8.98 16.43
CA ILE A 325 10.64 9.30 17.41
C ILE A 325 11.19 9.19 18.84
N LEU A 326 11.97 8.14 19.14
CA LEU A 326 12.62 7.95 20.44
C LEU A 326 13.61 9.08 20.77
N LYS A 327 14.37 9.57 19.77
CA LYS A 327 15.28 10.71 19.94
C LYS A 327 14.54 12.03 20.18
N GLU A 328 13.43 12.26 19.48
CA GLU A 328 12.62 13.49 19.61
C GLU A 328 11.83 13.53 20.94
N THR A 329 11.28 12.39 21.36
CA THR A 329 10.60 12.25 22.66
C THR A 329 11.59 12.29 23.84
N GLY A 330 12.78 11.70 23.68
CA GLY A 330 13.88 11.80 24.65
C GLY A 330 14.37 13.24 24.86
N LYS A 331 14.48 14.03 23.78
CA LYS A 331 14.82 15.47 23.87
C LYS A 331 13.74 16.30 24.57
N SER A 332 12.46 16.03 24.30
CA SER A 332 11.34 16.73 24.95
C SER A 332 11.24 16.44 26.45
N ARG A 333 11.61 15.22 26.87
CA ARG A 333 11.63 14.85 28.29
C ARG A 333 12.81 15.50 29.03
N ALA A 334 13.97 15.60 28.37
CA ALA A 334 15.14 16.30 28.90
C ALA A 334 14.90 17.81 29.11
N THR A 335 14.21 18.48 28.17
CA THR A 335 13.89 19.92 28.30
C THR A 335 12.79 20.23 29.33
N SER A 336 11.93 19.27 29.68
CA SER A 336 10.94 19.44 30.77
C SER A 336 11.55 19.29 32.17
N SER A 337 12.67 18.58 32.30
CA SER A 337 13.32 18.33 33.60
C SER A 337 14.17 19.49 34.12
N THR A 338 14.45 20.48 33.27
CA THR A 338 15.30 21.64 33.62
C THR A 338 14.52 22.88 34.08
N ARG A 339 13.19 22.80 34.22
CA ARG A 339 12.32 23.94 34.59
C ARG A 339 11.62 23.84 35.96
N SER A 340 12.08 22.95 36.84
CA SER A 340 11.47 22.75 38.17
C SER A 340 12.39 23.00 39.37
N ASN A 341 13.50 23.73 39.18
CA ASN A 341 14.33 24.24 40.28
C ASN A 341 14.66 25.72 40.04
N GLU A 342 13.70 26.62 40.31
CA GLU A 342 13.95 27.99 40.75
C GLU A 342 12.87 28.41 41.76
#